data_AF-A0A9E5ERN3-F1
#
_entry.id   AF-A0A9E5ERN3-F1
#
_cell.length_a   1.000
_cell.length_b   1.000
_cell.length_c   1.000
_cell.angle_alpha   90.00
_cell.angle_beta   90.00
_cell.angle_gamma   90.00
#
_symmetry.space_group_name_H-M   'P 1'
#
loop_
_entity.id
_entity.type
_entity.pdbx_description
1 polymer ?
#
loop_
_entity_poly.entity_id
_entity_poly.type
_entity_poly.pdbx_seq_one_letter_code
_entity_poly.pdbx_strand_id
1 'polypeptide(L)'
;MSRATIKQLALLASVTLLLAACGGATATASVSPTPHPPLVPAAPGADPFSLLAWMFTPVFQALFIGLVFLDRITGDIGISILILTLIIRVILISPYRKQLVSQKRTQLLA
;
A
#
# COMPACT_ATOMS: atom_id res chain seq x y z
N MET A 1 -30.37 -5.72 -11.55
CA MET A 1 -30.39 -5.11 -10.20
C MET A 1 -30.85 -3.66 -10.32
N SER A 2 -31.88 -3.26 -9.59
CA SER A 2 -32.49 -1.93 -9.74
C SER A 2 -31.61 -0.84 -9.12
N ARG A 3 -31.58 0.36 -9.71
CA ARG A 3 -30.85 1.52 -9.20
C ARG A 3 -31.26 1.88 -7.76
N ALA A 4 -32.49 1.53 -7.37
CA ALA A 4 -32.98 1.70 -6.00
C ALA A 4 -32.27 0.75 -5.01
N THR A 5 -32.00 -0.49 -5.41
CA THR A 5 -31.30 -1.48 -4.59
C THR A 5 -29.85 -1.08 -4.34
N ILE A 6 -29.19 -0.50 -5.34
CA ILE A 6 -27.82 0.03 -5.21
C ILE A 6 -27.77 1.21 -4.24
N LYS A 7 -28.73 2.14 -4.34
CA LYS A 7 -28.82 3.30 -3.42
C LYS A 7 -29.07 2.86 -1.98
N GLN A 8 -29.95 1.88 -1.77
CA GLN A 8 -30.25 1.32 -0.45
C GLN A 8 -29.02 0.65 0.17
N LEU A 9 -28.26 -0.12 -0.63
CA LEU A 9 -27.06 -0.81 -0.16
C LEU A 9 -25.91 0.16 0.15
N ALA A 10 -25.75 1.21 -0.66
CA ALA A 10 -24.79 2.28 -0.39
C ALA A 10 -25.14 3.06 0.89
N LEU A 11 -26.43 3.33 1.11
CA LEU A 11 -26.90 4.05 2.29
C LEU A 11 -26.70 3.21 3.56
N LEU A 12 -27.03 1.91 3.51
CA LEU A 12 -26.75 0.97 4.60
C LEU A 12 -25.25 0.88 4.92
N ALA A 13 -24.40 0.77 3.90
CA ALA A 13 -22.94 0.72 4.07
C ALA A 13 -22.36 2.01 4.68
N SER A 14 -22.90 3.18 4.28
CA SER A 14 -22.48 4.46 4.87
C SER A 14 -22.92 4.60 6.32
N VAL A 15 -24.11 4.12 6.68
CA VAL A 15 -24.62 4.16 8.06
C VAL A 15 -23.83 3.20 8.95
N THR A 16 -23.50 2.00 8.49
CA THR A 16 -22.66 1.07 9.27
C THR A 16 -21.24 1.61 9.49
N LEU A 17 -20.66 2.29 8.49
CA LEU A 17 -19.37 2.95 8.64
C LEU A 17 -19.42 4.09 9.68
N LEU A 18 -20.50 4.87 9.70
CA LEU A 18 -20.72 5.97 10.64
C LEU A 18 -20.93 5.47 12.08
N LEU A 19 -21.67 4.37 12.27
CA LEU A 19 -21.81 3.74 13.58
C LEU A 19 -20.49 3.15 14.09
N ALA A 20 -19.68 2.55 13.20
CA ALA A 20 -18.35 2.06 13.57
C ALA A 20 -17.41 3.20 13.98
N ALA A 21 -17.52 4.37 13.35
CA ALA A 21 -16.70 5.55 13.67
C ALA A 21 -17.13 6.25 14.97
N CYS A 22 -18.41 6.16 15.35
CA CYS A 22 -18.95 6.81 16.55
C CYS A 22 -18.92 5.90 17.80
N GLY A 23 -18.59 4.61 17.62
CA GLY A 23 -18.26 3.71 18.73
C GLY A 23 -16.96 4.16 19.36
N GLY A 24 -17.04 5.00 20.40
CA GLY A 24 -15.92 5.35 21.26
C GLY A 24 -15.28 4.08 21.79
N ALA A 25 -14.19 3.67 21.14
CA ALA A 25 -13.35 2.60 21.62
C ALA A 25 -12.75 3.07 22.95
N THR A 26 -13.37 2.68 24.05
CA THR A 26 -12.62 2.48 25.29
C THR A 26 -11.55 1.47 24.92
N ALA A 27 -10.35 1.98 24.67
CA ALA A 27 -9.17 1.17 24.39
C ALA A 27 -8.85 0.39 25.66
N THR A 28 -9.56 -0.72 25.88
CA THR A 28 -9.04 -1.80 26.70
C THR A 28 -7.85 -2.32 25.93
N ALA A 29 -6.66 -1.83 26.27
CA ALA A 29 -5.41 -2.34 25.76
C ALA A 29 -5.41 -3.85 26.02
N SER A 30 -5.69 -4.63 24.98
CA SER A 30 -5.43 -6.06 24.98
C SER A 30 -3.92 -6.18 24.98
N VAL A 31 -3.36 -6.35 26.18
CA VAL A 31 -1.97 -6.76 26.34
C VAL A 31 -1.89 -8.14 25.69
N SER A 32 -1.38 -8.20 24.46
CA SER A 32 -0.98 -9.46 23.84
C SER A 32 0.22 -9.98 24.63
N PRO A 33 0.11 -11.07 25.40
CA PRO A 33 1.26 -11.69 26.01
C PRO A 33 1.83 -12.66 24.96
N THR A 34 2.50 -12.12 23.96
CA THR A 34 3.53 -12.88 23.25
C THR A 34 4.81 -12.08 23.39
N PRO A 35 5.81 -12.59 24.14
CA PRO A 35 7.15 -12.07 24.08
C PRO A 35 7.63 -12.16 22.63
N HIS A 36 7.40 -11.10 21.85
CA HIS A 36 8.06 -10.97 20.57
C HIS A 36 9.52 -10.69 20.89
N PRO A 37 10.46 -11.48 20.35
CA PRO A 37 11.87 -11.13 20.40
C PRO A 37 12.05 -9.67 19.96
N PRO A 38 13.05 -8.95 20.51
CA PRO A 38 13.33 -7.58 20.10
C PRO A 38 13.32 -7.47 18.58
N LEU A 39 12.76 -6.40 18.03
CA LEU A 39 12.70 -6.12 16.59
C LEU A 39 14.12 -5.99 16.03
N VAL A 40 14.79 -7.12 15.84
CA VAL A 40 16.06 -7.22 15.13
C VAL A 40 15.77 -7.01 13.65
N PRO A 41 16.61 -6.26 12.92
CA PRO A 41 16.51 -6.18 11.47
C PRO A 41 16.40 -7.61 10.91
N ALA A 42 15.39 -7.87 10.08
CA ALA A 42 15.23 -9.16 9.46
C ALA A 42 16.53 -9.49 8.73
N ALA A 43 17.27 -10.49 9.20
CA ALA A 43 18.41 -10.99 8.44
C ALA A 43 17.89 -11.54 7.11
N PRO A 44 18.67 -11.53 6.02
CA PRO A 44 18.33 -12.27 4.82
C PRO A 44 18.32 -13.78 5.16
N GLY A 45 17.20 -14.24 5.72
CA GLY A 45 16.90 -15.63 6.04
C GLY A 45 16.41 -16.35 4.80
N ALA A 46 16.60 -17.67 4.74
CA ALA A 46 16.21 -18.51 3.62
C ALA A 46 14.68 -18.71 3.49
N ASP A 47 13.89 -18.13 4.38
CA ASP A 47 12.44 -18.19 4.37
C ASP A 47 11.81 -17.00 3.59
N PRO A 48 10.77 -17.27 2.78
CA PRO A 48 10.20 -16.26 1.88
C PRO A 48 9.61 -15.04 2.60
N PHE A 49 9.17 -15.18 3.85
CA PHE A 49 8.64 -14.09 4.66
C PHE A 49 9.74 -13.17 5.20
N SER A 50 10.88 -13.70 5.66
CA SER A 50 12.00 -12.88 6.11
C SER A 50 12.63 -12.07 4.98
N LEU A 51 12.70 -12.62 3.75
CA LEU A 51 13.15 -11.85 2.58
C LEU A 51 12.20 -10.70 2.23
N LEU A 52 10.88 -10.96 2.29
CA LEU A 52 9.90 -9.91 2.06
C LEU A 52 9.97 -8.83 3.14
N ALA A 53 10.11 -9.20 4.42
CA ALA A 53 10.26 -8.26 5.52
C ALA A 53 11.56 -7.44 5.39
N TRP A 54 12.67 -8.09 5.03
CA TRP A 54 13.96 -7.44 4.81
C TRP A 54 13.90 -6.44 3.64
N MET A 55 13.20 -6.76 2.55
CA MET A 55 13.04 -5.87 1.40
C MET A 55 11.98 -4.78 1.65
N PHE A 56 10.91 -5.08 2.38
CA PHE A 56 9.83 -4.14 2.66
C PHE A 56 10.33 -2.94 3.47
N THR A 57 11.20 -3.20 4.46
CA THR A 57 11.73 -2.16 5.35
C THR A 57 12.44 -1.01 4.59
N PRO A 58 13.45 -1.27 3.73
CA PRO A 58 14.12 -0.22 2.96
C PRO A 58 13.24 0.37 1.85
N VAL A 59 12.37 -0.43 1.21
CA VAL A 59 11.47 0.08 0.16
C VAL A 59 10.47 1.08 0.75
N PHE A 60 9.82 0.73 1.86
CA PHE A 60 8.88 1.61 2.53
C PHE A 60 9.56 2.89 3.03
N GLN A 61 10.76 2.77 3.61
CA GLN A 61 11.54 3.93 4.02
C GLN A 61 11.85 4.88 2.86
N ALA A 62 12.29 4.35 1.71
CA ALA A 62 12.59 5.15 0.53
C ALA A 62 11.34 5.90 0.02
N LEU A 63 10.20 5.21 -0.06
CA LEU A 63 8.93 5.83 -0.46
C LEU A 63 8.46 6.87 0.54
N PHE A 64 8.58 6.61 1.84
CA PHE A 64 8.18 7.53 2.90
C PHE A 64 9.06 8.78 2.93
N ILE A 65 10.38 8.62 2.80
CA ILE A 65 11.33 9.74 2.69
C ILE A 65 11.02 10.58 1.45
N GLY A 66 10.77 9.93 0.30
CA GLY A 66 10.34 10.62 -0.91
C GLY A 66 9.04 11.39 -0.73
N LEU A 67 8.07 10.81 -0.03
CA LEU A 67 6.80 11.45 0.27
C LEU A 67 6.97 12.66 1.18
N VAL A 68 7.70 12.54 2.29
CA VAL A 68 7.97 13.65 3.22
C VAL A 68 8.74 14.77 2.51
N PHE A 69 9.69 14.42 1.63
CA PHE A 69 10.41 15.41 0.83
C PHE A 69 9.46 16.20 -0.09
N LEU A 70 8.54 15.52 -0.77
CA LEU A 70 7.54 16.15 -1.63
C LEU A 70 6.53 16.98 -0.83
N ASP A 71 6.12 16.51 0.35
CA ASP A 71 5.22 17.20 1.26
C ASP A 71 5.83 18.51 1.79
N ARG A 72 7.14 18.51 2.08
CA ARG A 72 7.86 19.73 2.47
C ARG A 72 7.94 20.78 1.36
N ILE A 73 7.87 20.37 0.09
CA ILE A 73 7.88 21.28 -1.06
C ILE A 73 6.47 21.77 -1.39
N THR A 74 5.48 20.88 -1.33
CA THR A 74 4.12 21.14 -1.81
C THR A 74 3.20 21.71 -0.73
N GLY A 75 3.43 21.36 0.55
CA GLY A 75 2.60 21.75 1.69
C GLY A 75 1.24 21.02 1.77
N ASP A 76 0.95 20.12 0.83
CA ASP A 76 -0.26 19.31 0.78
C ASP A 76 0.12 17.84 0.59
N ILE A 77 -0.28 17.01 1.55
CA ILE A 77 0.02 15.58 1.57
C ILE A 77 -0.67 14.83 0.42
N GLY A 78 -1.88 15.23 0.03
CA GLY A 78 -2.64 14.62 -1.06
C GLY A 78 -1.97 14.87 -2.41
N ILE A 79 -1.52 16.10 -2.66
CA ILE A 79 -0.81 16.44 -3.90
C ILE A 79 0.54 15.71 -3.95
N SER A 80 1.22 15.60 -2.81
CA SER A 80 2.50 14.90 -2.71
C SER A 80 2.39 13.41 -3.05
N ILE A 81 1.30 12.75 -2.63
CA ILE A 81 0.99 11.36 -3.04
C ILE A 81 0.80 11.29 -4.55
N LEU A 82 0.03 12.21 -5.16
CA LEU A 82 -0.17 12.23 -6.60
C LEU A 82 1.16 12.41 -7.36
N ILE A 83 2.01 13.32 -6.93
CA ILE A 83 3.33 13.53 -7.54
C ILE A 83 4.20 12.28 -7.37
N LEU A 84 4.24 11.68 -6.18
CA LEU A 84 4.99 10.46 -5.92
C LEU A 84 4.54 9.32 -6.85
N THR A 85 3.22 9.13 -7.02
CA THR A 85 2.70 8.11 -7.94
C THR A 85 3.08 8.36 -9.39
N LEU A 86 3.10 9.61 -9.85
CA LEU A 86 3.57 9.95 -11.19
C LEU A 86 5.06 9.65 -11.38
N ILE A 87 5.90 9.99 -10.40
CA ILE A 87 7.34 9.70 -10.44
C ILE A 87 7.58 8.19 -10.57
N ILE A 88 6.93 7.39 -9.72
CA ILE A 88 7.02 5.93 -9.78
C ILE A 88 6.58 5.43 -11.17
N ARG A 89 5.46 5.94 -11.69
CA ARG A 89 4.93 5.54 -12.99
C ARG A 89 5.94 5.80 -14.12
N VAL A 90 6.59 6.96 -14.11
CA VAL A 90 7.60 7.32 -15.12
C VAL A 90 8.80 6.37 -15.07
N ILE A 91 9.30 6.05 -13.88
CA ILE A 91 10.41 5.10 -13.70
C ILE A 91 10.03 3.71 -14.24
N LEU A 92 8.81 3.26 -13.97
CA LEU A 92 8.31 1.94 -14.37
C LEU A 92 8.00 1.81 -15.87
N ILE A 93 7.86 2.91 -16.64
CA ILE A 93 7.62 2.84 -18.09
C ILE A 93 8.73 2.05 -18.81
N SER A 94 9.99 2.27 -18.41
CA SER A 94 11.15 1.61 -19.04
C SER A 94 11.11 0.08 -18.92
N PRO A 95 10.98 -0.52 -17.71
CA PRO A 95 10.88 -1.98 -17.58
C PRO A 95 9.60 -2.54 -18.22
N TYR A 96 8.45 -1.86 -18.10
CA TYR A 96 7.21 -2.32 -18.74
C TYR A 96 7.35 -2.44 -20.27
N ARG A 97 8.01 -1.47 -20.93
CA ARG A 97 8.27 -1.55 -22.37
C ARG A 97 9.13 -2.76 -22.74
N LYS A 98 10.10 -3.14 -21.91
CA LYS A 98 10.96 -4.32 -22.16
C LYS A 98 10.19 -5.63 -22.01
N GLN A 99 9.33 -5.73 -21.00
CA GLN A 99 8.46 -6.91 -20.79
C GLN A 99 7.49 -7.12 -21.96
N LEU A 100 6.92 -6.03 -22.48
CA LEU A 100 5.99 -6.06 -23.60
C LEU A 100 6.61 -6.62 -24.89
N VAL A 101 7.88 -6.28 -25.16
CA VAL A 101 8.60 -6.82 -26.32
C VAL A 101 8.90 -8.30 -26.13
N SER A 102 9.28 -8.73 -24.93
CA SER A 102 9.51 -10.16 -24.64
C SER A 102 8.23 -10.99 -24.84
N GLN A 103 7.08 -10.48 -24.35
CA GLN A 103 5.79 -11.17 -24.50
C GLN A 103 5.33 -11.24 -25.97
N LYS A 104 5.49 -10.15 -26.73
CA LYS A 104 5.17 -10.13 -28.16
C LYS A 104 6.00 -11.11 -28.97
N ARG A 105 7.28 -11.29 -28.60
CA ARG A 105 8.16 -12.26 -29.28
C ARG A 105 7.75 -13.70 -28.99
N THR A 106 7.38 -14.03 -27.75
CA THR A 106 6.87 -15.37 -27.41
C THR A 106 5.54 -15.68 -28.09
N GLN A 107 4.68 -14.67 -28.28
CA GLN A 107 3.40 -14.84 -28.99
C GLN A 107 3.54 -15.09 -30.49
N LEU A 108 4.66 -14.71 -31.11
CA LEU A 108 4.96 -14.99 -32.51
C LEU A 108 5.60 -16.36 -32.73
N LEU A 109 5.99 -17.04 -31.65
CA LEU A 109 6.60 -18.36 -31.66
C LEU A 109 5.61 -19.48 -31.28
N ALA A 110 4.39 -19.12 -30.88
CA ALA A 110 3.28 -20.02 -30.59
C ALA A 110 2.29 -20.03 -31.77
#